data_AF-A0A0N5CSS5-F1
#
_entry.id   AF-A0A0N5CSS5-F1
#
_cell.length_a   1.000
_cell.length_b   1.000
_cell.length_c   1.000
_cell.angle_alpha   90.00
_cell.angle_beta   90.00
_cell.angle_gamma   90.00
#
_symmetry.space_group_name_H-M   'P 1'
#
loop_
_entity.id
_entity.type
_entity.pdbx_description
1 polymer ?
#
loop_
_entity_poly.entity_id
_entity_poly.type
_entity_poly.pdbx_seq_one_letter_code
_entity_poly.pdbx_strand_id
1 'polypeptide(L)'
;MIPSCLICKDEQKQDDQVDPDELNVAPILEYHKSTGVDNLDEIENEVLVINSTAWVQKPIDLKNWKEAVAKFADTYQTFGFDRARNHLNSLKLNSDAYSVEKEANKQNALKKWRRLPIIRIRIHKIEQEIFDTKYFGKNFKAFRHIDKIRNLINEAAKILNEVYNYYHHMDNEIKESNVKIAYIEEKLNARFEGEIEHQRPRCFWQERRFPFLVHEMLEQIFEQQATKSYLIVCWS
;
A
#
# COMPACT_ATOMS: atom_id res chain seq x y z
N MET A 1 -26.31 0.51 14.01
CA MET A 1 -25.18 -0.23 13.40
C MET A 1 -23.93 0.12 14.18
N ILE A 2 -23.28 -0.86 14.81
CA ILE A 2 -21.95 -0.65 15.39
C ILE A 2 -20.99 -0.46 14.21
N PRO A 3 -20.25 0.66 14.09
CA PRO A 3 -19.27 0.82 13.03
C PRO A 3 -18.32 -0.37 13.10
N SER A 4 -18.19 -1.13 12.01
CA SER A 4 -17.30 -2.28 12.02
C SER A 4 -15.89 -1.80 12.33
N CYS A 5 -15.29 -2.28 13.43
CA CYS A 5 -13.92 -1.94 13.78
C CYS A 5 -12.98 -2.40 12.66
N LEU A 6 -12.47 -1.47 11.86
CA LEU A 6 -11.64 -1.79 10.69
C LEU A 6 -10.27 -2.32 11.11
N ILE A 7 -9.69 -1.73 12.17
CA ILE A 7 -8.43 -2.19 12.74
C ILE A 7 -8.54 -3.61 13.30
N CYS A 8 -9.66 -3.95 13.96
CA CYS A 8 -9.93 -5.30 14.47
C CYS A 8 -9.99 -6.36 13.36
N LYS A 9 -10.51 -6.00 12.18
CA LYS A 9 -10.55 -6.92 11.03
C LYS A 9 -9.15 -7.24 10.50
N ASP A 10 -8.25 -6.26 10.47
CA ASP A 10 -6.89 -6.47 10.00
C ASP A 10 -6.01 -7.13 11.08
N GLU A 11 -6.30 -6.89 12.37
CA GLU A 11 -5.73 -7.63 13.50
C GLU A 11 -6.03 -9.14 13.38
N GLN A 12 -7.30 -9.51 13.20
CA GLN A 12 -7.71 -10.91 13.03
C GLN A 12 -6.98 -11.60 11.87
N LYS A 13 -6.90 -10.95 10.70
CA LYS A 13 -6.21 -11.51 9.53
C LYS A 13 -4.71 -11.75 9.77
N GLN A 14 -4.05 -10.92 10.57
CA GLN A 14 -2.64 -11.09 10.87
C GLN A 14 -2.42 -12.10 11.99
N ASP A 15 -3.32 -12.21 12.96
CA ASP A 15 -3.24 -13.25 14.00
C ASP A 15 -3.38 -14.66 13.37
N ASP A 16 -4.14 -14.79 12.29
CA ASP A 16 -4.21 -16.03 11.49
C ASP A 16 -2.91 -16.36 10.73
N GLN A 17 -1.94 -15.43 10.67
CA GLN A 17 -0.70 -15.53 9.86
C GLN A 17 0.60 -15.47 10.69
N VAL A 18 0.55 -15.17 11.99
CA VAL A 18 1.72 -14.93 12.85
C VAL A 18 1.90 -16.05 13.87
N ASP A 19 3.16 -16.43 14.10
CA ASP A 19 3.60 -17.40 15.11
C ASP A 19 3.25 -16.89 16.53
N PRO A 20 2.56 -17.66 17.40
CA PRO A 20 2.13 -17.24 18.74
C PRO A 20 3.19 -16.65 19.66
N ASP A 21 4.48 -16.78 19.33
CA ASP A 21 5.61 -16.27 20.12
C ASP A 21 5.87 -14.75 19.99
N GLU A 22 5.33 -14.05 18.98
CA GLU A 22 5.58 -12.61 18.79
C GLU A 22 4.83 -11.71 19.81
N LEU A 23 3.85 -12.29 20.50
CA LEU A 23 3.08 -11.69 21.60
C LEU A 23 3.40 -12.35 22.94
N ASN A 24 4.65 -12.78 23.17
CA ASN A 24 5.02 -13.37 24.46
C ASN A 24 4.86 -12.35 25.60
N VAL A 25 3.70 -12.38 26.26
CA VAL A 25 3.33 -11.48 27.36
C VAL A 25 4.06 -11.89 28.65
N ALA A 26 4.59 -13.12 28.73
CA ALA A 26 5.16 -13.66 29.96
C ALA A 26 6.35 -12.83 30.52
N PRO A 27 7.35 -12.40 29.73
CA PRO A 27 8.47 -11.59 30.22
C PRO A 27 8.02 -10.20 30.67
N ILE A 28 7.05 -9.60 29.97
CA ILE A 28 6.47 -8.31 30.34
C ILE A 28 5.76 -8.45 31.69
N LEU A 29 4.97 -9.51 31.87
CA LEU A 29 4.26 -9.77 33.11
C LEU A 29 5.19 -10.11 34.28
N GLU A 30 6.37 -10.66 34.00
CA GLU A 30 7.37 -11.00 35.01
C GLU A 30 8.14 -9.75 35.49
N TYR A 31 8.49 -8.83 34.59
CA TYR A 31 9.04 -7.51 34.94
C TYR A 31 8.10 -6.74 35.89
N HIS A 32 6.79 -6.81 35.65
CA HIS A 32 5.78 -6.14 36.48
C HIS A 32 5.72 -6.62 37.93
N LYS A 33 5.93 -7.91 38.17
CA LYS A 33 5.97 -8.46 39.53
C LYS A 33 7.08 -7.83 40.39
N SER A 34 8.12 -7.27 39.75
CA SER A 34 9.28 -6.69 40.44
C SER A 34 9.15 -5.19 40.74
N THR A 35 8.24 -4.46 40.09
CA THR A 35 8.14 -2.98 40.17
C THR A 35 6.85 -2.45 40.81
N GLY A 36 5.76 -3.23 40.85
CA GLY A 36 4.53 -2.85 41.56
C GLY A 36 3.91 -1.52 41.11
N VAL A 37 3.45 -0.70 42.07
CA VAL A 37 2.70 0.56 41.84
C VAL A 37 3.56 1.66 41.21
N ASP A 38 4.89 1.62 41.36
CA ASP A 38 5.82 2.61 40.80
C ASP A 38 5.86 2.59 39.26
N ASN A 39 5.23 1.59 38.64
CA ASN A 39 5.15 1.43 37.19
C ASN A 39 3.98 2.26 36.57
N LEU A 40 3.09 2.88 37.35
CA LEU A 40 1.94 3.62 36.79
C LEU A 40 2.34 4.82 35.92
N ASP A 41 3.40 5.54 36.28
CA ASP A 41 3.93 6.65 35.46
C ASP A 41 4.55 6.16 34.15
N GLU A 42 5.21 4.99 34.17
CA GLU A 42 5.77 4.35 32.97
C GLU A 42 4.64 3.94 32.01
N ILE A 43 3.58 3.31 32.55
CA ILE A 43 2.39 2.91 31.78
C ILE A 43 1.69 4.15 31.22
N GLU A 44 1.53 5.21 32.01
CA GLU A 44 0.93 6.46 31.52
C GLU A 44 1.74 7.02 30.33
N ASN A 45 3.06 7.10 30.47
CA ASN A 45 3.95 7.58 29.42
C ASN A 45 3.87 6.71 28.15
N GLU A 46 3.81 5.39 28.28
CA GLU A 46 3.63 4.49 27.14
C GLU A 46 2.34 4.83 26.37
N VAL A 47 1.22 5.02 27.09
CA VAL A 47 -0.08 5.35 26.46
C VAL A 47 -0.04 6.75 25.81
N LEU A 48 0.59 7.73 26.45
CA LEU A 48 0.78 9.07 25.88
C LEU A 48 1.63 9.05 24.61
N VAL A 49 2.68 8.22 24.57
CA VAL A 49 3.50 8.02 23.36
C VAL A 49 2.66 7.35 22.27
N ILE A 50 1.88 6.31 22.59
CA ILE A 50 0.98 5.67 21.62
C ILE A 50 0.02 6.70 21.01
N ASN A 51 -0.60 7.53 21.85
CA ASN A 51 -1.55 8.55 21.44
C ASN A 51 -0.89 9.60 20.52
N SER A 52 0.19 10.23 20.99
CA SER A 52 0.87 11.30 20.26
C SER A 52 1.55 10.85 18.96
N THR A 53 1.84 9.55 18.81
CA THR A 53 2.52 8.99 17.63
C THR A 53 1.61 8.08 16.80
N ALA A 54 0.29 8.17 16.95
CA ALA A 54 -0.65 7.35 16.18
C ALA A 54 -0.46 7.47 14.66
N TRP A 55 -0.12 8.67 14.19
CA TRP A 55 0.32 8.95 12.82
C TRP A 55 1.85 8.95 12.74
N VAL A 56 2.42 8.09 11.88
CA VAL A 56 3.86 8.11 11.57
C VAL A 56 4.17 9.22 10.58
N GLN A 57 3.30 9.35 9.58
CA GLN A 57 3.43 10.31 8.51
C GLN A 57 2.17 11.16 8.46
N LYS A 58 2.35 12.45 8.18
CA LYS A 58 1.22 13.36 7.95
C LYS A 58 0.50 12.92 6.67
N PRO A 59 -0.83 12.79 6.67
CA PRO A 59 -1.56 12.39 5.50
C PRO A 59 -1.39 13.34 4.30
N ILE A 60 -1.14 12.77 3.12
CA ILE A 60 -1.14 13.45 1.83
C ILE A 60 -2.54 13.97 1.53
N ASP A 61 -2.62 15.24 1.13
CA ASP A 61 -3.86 15.85 0.64
C ASP A 61 -4.16 15.37 -0.79
N LEU A 62 -5.10 14.43 -0.90
CA LEU A 62 -5.53 13.84 -2.15
C LEU A 62 -6.55 14.67 -2.93
N LYS A 63 -7.05 15.79 -2.37
CA LYS A 63 -8.03 16.64 -3.06
C LYS A 63 -7.44 17.21 -4.35
N ASN A 64 -6.25 17.78 -4.25
CA ASN A 64 -5.52 18.33 -5.40
C ASN A 64 -5.20 17.24 -6.43
N TRP A 65 -4.85 16.04 -5.97
CA TRP A 65 -4.59 14.91 -6.86
C TRP A 65 -5.85 14.47 -7.62
N LYS A 66 -7.00 14.37 -6.94
CA LYS A 66 -8.29 14.01 -7.56
C LYS A 66 -8.70 15.02 -8.63
N GLU A 67 -8.57 16.31 -8.34
CA GLU A 67 -8.84 17.39 -9.31
C GLU A 67 -7.88 17.32 -10.51
N ALA A 68 -6.60 17.04 -10.26
CA ALA A 68 -5.60 16.86 -11.33
C ALA A 68 -5.92 15.65 -12.22
N VAL A 69 -6.36 14.53 -11.64
CA VAL A 69 -6.79 13.34 -12.41
C VAL A 69 -8.01 13.67 -13.27
N ALA A 70 -9.01 14.37 -12.73
CA ALA A 70 -10.19 14.77 -13.49
C ALA A 70 -9.81 15.65 -14.69
N LYS A 71 -9.01 16.70 -14.47
CA LYS A 71 -8.54 17.58 -15.54
C LYS A 71 -7.71 16.85 -16.60
N PHE A 72 -6.84 15.93 -16.17
CA PHE A 72 -6.05 15.14 -17.10
C PHE A 72 -6.93 14.20 -17.92
N ALA A 73 -7.95 13.57 -17.32
CA ALA A 73 -8.89 12.72 -18.03
C ALA A 73 -9.64 13.45 -19.15
N ASP A 74 -9.93 14.74 -18.97
CA ASP A 74 -10.61 15.55 -19.99
C ASP A 74 -9.67 16.02 -21.11
N THR A 75 -8.37 16.09 -20.86
CA THR A 75 -7.42 16.77 -21.76
C THR A 75 -6.33 15.87 -22.35
N TYR A 76 -6.16 14.63 -21.87
CA TYR A 76 -5.00 13.80 -22.22
C TYR A 76 -4.84 13.55 -23.73
N GLN A 77 -5.94 13.48 -24.47
CA GLN A 77 -5.94 13.24 -25.92
C GLN A 77 -5.37 14.43 -26.72
N THR A 78 -5.37 15.63 -26.13
CA THR A 78 -4.83 16.84 -26.78
C THR A 78 -3.30 16.91 -26.69
N PHE A 79 -2.67 16.11 -25.84
CA PHE A 79 -1.22 16.08 -25.70
C PHE A 79 -0.56 15.12 -26.70
N GLY A 80 0.69 15.43 -27.08
CA GLY A 80 1.58 14.44 -27.69
C GLY A 80 1.86 13.28 -26.72
N PHE A 81 2.12 12.09 -27.27
CA PHE A 81 2.26 10.85 -26.49
C PHE A 81 3.20 10.99 -25.29
N ASP A 82 4.43 11.46 -25.51
CA ASP A 82 5.43 11.61 -24.43
C ASP A 82 4.96 12.55 -23.31
N ARG A 83 4.29 13.64 -23.68
CA ARG A 83 3.76 14.60 -22.70
C ARG A 83 2.61 13.99 -21.89
N ALA A 84 1.71 13.27 -22.55
CA ALA A 84 0.63 12.56 -21.87
C ALA A 84 1.19 11.47 -20.94
N ARG A 85 2.18 10.72 -21.39
CA ARG A 85 2.84 9.67 -20.61
C ARG A 85 3.54 10.23 -19.37
N ASN A 86 4.25 11.34 -19.51
CA ASN A 86 4.91 12.01 -18.38
C ASN A 86 3.90 12.52 -17.34
N HIS A 87 2.77 13.11 -17.79
CA HIS A 87 1.69 13.51 -16.88
C HIS A 87 1.08 12.31 -16.14
N LEU A 88 0.78 11.23 -16.86
CA LEU A 88 0.26 10.00 -16.28
C LEU A 88 1.23 9.44 -15.22
N ASN A 89 2.52 9.37 -15.54
CA ASN A 89 3.55 8.90 -14.60
C ASN A 89 3.60 9.77 -13.34
N SER A 90 3.50 11.09 -13.45
CA SER A 90 3.46 11.99 -12.29
C SER A 90 2.23 11.74 -11.40
N LEU A 91 1.06 11.51 -12.00
CA LEU A 91 -0.16 11.17 -11.26
C LEU A 91 -0.05 9.80 -10.57
N LYS A 92 0.60 8.83 -11.21
CA LYS A 92 0.87 7.50 -10.63
C LYS A 92 1.83 7.58 -9.45
N LEU A 93 2.92 8.35 -9.56
CA LEU A 93 3.86 8.57 -8.44
C LEU A 93 3.17 9.11 -7.19
N ASN A 94 2.21 10.05 -7.36
CA ASN A 94 1.43 10.56 -6.24
C ASN A 94 0.51 9.48 -5.62
N SER A 95 -0.08 8.62 -6.44
CA SER A 95 -0.90 7.49 -5.97
C SER A 95 -0.06 6.45 -5.22
N ASP A 96 1.14 6.14 -5.73
CA ASP A 96 2.09 5.23 -5.10
C ASP A 96 2.56 5.78 -3.75
N ALA A 97 2.86 7.09 -3.67
CA ALA A 97 3.21 7.75 -2.42
C ALA A 97 2.10 7.64 -1.35
N TYR A 98 0.84 7.85 -1.75
CA TYR A 98 -0.31 7.62 -0.87
C TYR A 98 -0.42 6.17 -0.40
N SER A 99 -0.19 5.20 -1.28
CA SER A 99 -0.23 3.78 -0.93
C SER A 99 0.83 3.42 0.13
N VAL A 100 2.06 3.91 -0.04
CA VAL A 100 3.16 3.69 0.91
C VAL A 100 2.88 4.36 2.26
N GLU A 101 2.41 5.61 2.25
CA GLU A 101 2.02 6.32 3.46
C GLU A 101 0.88 5.59 4.21
N LYS A 102 -0.17 5.20 3.49
CA LYS A 102 -1.30 4.44 4.03
C LYS A 102 -0.83 3.20 4.75
N GLU A 103 0.02 2.41 4.11
CA GLU A 103 0.51 1.17 4.69
C GLU A 103 1.34 1.44 5.95
N ALA A 104 2.26 2.41 5.90
CA ALA A 104 3.09 2.77 7.05
C ALA A 104 2.24 3.21 8.25
N ASN A 105 1.25 4.07 8.04
CA ASN A 105 0.36 4.56 9.09
C ASN A 105 -0.56 3.45 9.63
N LYS A 106 -1.14 2.62 8.78
CA LYS A 106 -1.97 1.47 9.20
C LYS A 106 -1.17 0.47 10.02
N GLN A 107 0.03 0.06 9.56
CA GLN A 107 0.87 -0.89 10.28
C GLN A 107 1.32 -0.35 11.65
N ASN A 108 1.70 0.92 11.72
CA ASN A 108 2.01 1.56 13.00
C ASN A 108 0.81 1.60 13.95
N ALA A 109 -0.37 1.95 13.44
CA ALA A 109 -1.58 1.99 14.23
C ALA A 109 -1.95 0.58 14.75
N LEU A 110 -1.82 -0.45 13.91
CA LEU A 110 -2.06 -1.84 14.29
C LEU A 110 -1.08 -2.35 15.35
N LYS A 111 0.21 -2.08 15.17
CA LYS A 111 1.24 -2.44 16.17
C LYS A 111 0.93 -1.83 17.53
N LYS A 112 0.49 -0.58 17.57
CA LYS A 112 0.11 0.14 18.79
C LYS A 112 -1.20 -0.37 19.37
N TRP A 113 -2.17 -0.70 18.51
CA TRP A 113 -3.45 -1.28 18.91
C TRP A 113 -3.26 -2.57 19.68
N ARG A 114 -2.41 -3.48 19.18
CA ARG A 114 -2.03 -4.74 19.84
C ARG A 114 -1.35 -4.54 21.19
N ARG A 115 -0.76 -3.37 21.46
CA ARG A 115 -0.17 -3.04 22.77
C ARG A 115 -1.22 -2.68 23.81
N LEU A 116 -2.36 -2.11 23.42
CA LEU A 116 -3.37 -1.66 24.37
C LEU A 116 -3.93 -2.79 25.27
N PRO A 117 -4.23 -4.00 24.77
CA PRO A 117 -4.61 -5.12 25.63
C PRO A 117 -3.54 -5.50 26.64
N ILE A 118 -2.26 -5.47 26.26
CA ILE A 118 -1.14 -5.76 27.18
C ILE A 118 -1.10 -4.72 28.30
N ILE A 119 -1.23 -3.44 27.97
CA ILE A 119 -1.30 -2.33 28.94
C ILE A 119 -2.50 -2.51 29.89
N ARG A 120 -3.67 -2.90 29.37
CA ARG A 120 -4.85 -3.19 30.22
C ARG A 120 -4.58 -4.31 31.21
N ILE A 121 -3.90 -5.38 30.79
CA ILE A 121 -3.52 -6.49 31.67
C ILE A 121 -2.52 -6.01 32.73
N ARG A 122 -1.51 -5.21 32.35
CA ARG A 122 -0.53 -4.62 33.28
C ARG A 122 -1.23 -3.83 34.40
N ILE A 123 -2.18 -2.96 34.02
CA ILE A 123 -2.97 -2.16 34.97
C ILE A 123 -3.82 -3.03 35.89
N HIS A 124 -4.48 -4.06 35.34
CA HIS A 124 -5.32 -4.95 36.14
C HIS A 124 -4.53 -5.70 37.21
N LYS A 125 -3.27 -6.09 36.92
CA LYS A 125 -2.40 -6.72 37.91
C LYS A 125 -2.00 -5.77 39.03
N ILE A 126 -1.60 -4.54 38.70
CA ILE A 126 -1.28 -3.51 39.70
C ILE A 126 -2.51 -3.25 40.59
N GLU A 127 -3.70 -3.20 40.00
CA GLU A 127 -4.95 -3.05 40.73
C GLU A 127 -5.18 -4.22 41.72
N GLN A 128 -4.99 -5.48 41.29
CA GLN A 128 -5.07 -6.65 42.17
C GLN A 128 -4.07 -6.57 43.33
N GLU A 129 -2.82 -6.19 43.08
CA GLU A 129 -1.80 -6.03 44.12
C GLU A 129 -2.18 -4.95 45.14
N ILE A 130 -2.79 -3.85 44.70
CA ILE A 130 -3.31 -2.81 45.59
C ILE A 130 -4.45 -3.36 46.47
N PHE A 131 -5.32 -4.21 45.93
CA PHE A 131 -6.42 -4.84 46.66
C PHE A 131 -5.94 -5.91 47.67
N ASP A 132 -4.92 -6.69 47.33
CA ASP A 132 -4.42 -7.79 48.18
C ASP A 132 -3.58 -7.29 49.37
N THR A 133 -3.12 -6.05 49.36
CA THR A 133 -2.36 -5.46 50.47
C THR A 133 -3.27 -4.88 51.55
N LYS A 134 -2.84 -4.94 52.83
CA LYS A 134 -3.46 -4.26 54.00
C LYS A 134 -3.54 -2.72 53.88
N TYR A 135 -3.24 -2.16 52.72
CA TYR A 135 -3.05 -0.73 52.45
C TYR A 135 -4.07 -0.12 51.48
N PHE A 136 -5.21 -0.77 51.23
CA PHE A 136 -6.29 -0.26 50.36
C PHE A 136 -6.58 1.25 50.58
N GLY A 137 -6.73 1.69 51.84
CA GLY A 137 -6.98 3.10 52.18
C GLY A 137 -5.82 4.07 51.91
N LYS A 138 -4.57 3.58 51.83
CA LYS A 138 -3.38 4.41 51.54
C LYS A 138 -3.14 4.59 50.04
N ASN A 139 -3.76 3.75 49.20
CA ASN A 139 -3.50 3.70 47.76
C ASN A 139 -4.62 4.31 46.90
N PHE A 140 -5.53 5.10 47.49
CA PHE A 140 -6.60 5.79 46.75
C PHE A 140 -6.08 6.65 45.59
N LYS A 141 -4.90 7.26 45.73
CA LYS A 141 -4.24 8.02 44.66
C LYS A 141 -3.90 7.14 43.46
N ALA A 142 -3.46 5.90 43.70
CA ALA A 142 -3.11 4.95 42.65
C ALA A 142 -4.35 4.52 41.86
N PHE A 143 -5.51 4.31 42.51
CA PHE A 143 -6.76 4.03 41.80
C PHE A 143 -7.19 5.17 40.86
N ARG A 144 -7.11 6.42 41.32
CA ARG A 144 -7.41 7.58 40.47
C ARG A 144 -6.46 7.64 39.26
N HIS A 145 -5.19 7.29 39.47
CA HIS A 145 -4.19 7.26 38.41
C HIS A 145 -4.49 6.14 37.40
N ILE A 146 -4.85 4.95 37.88
CA ILE A 146 -5.31 3.83 37.05
C ILE A 146 -6.51 4.26 36.18
N ASP A 147 -7.50 4.95 36.75
CA ASP A 147 -8.65 5.42 35.99
C ASP A 147 -8.28 6.47 34.93
N LYS A 148 -7.32 7.36 35.23
CA LYS A 148 -6.75 8.28 34.24
C LYS A 148 -6.11 7.51 33.09
N ILE A 149 -5.30 6.50 33.38
CA ILE A 149 -4.65 5.68 32.36
C ILE A 149 -5.68 4.92 31.52
N ARG A 150 -6.73 4.36 32.13
CA ARG A 150 -7.84 3.71 31.39
C ARG A 150 -8.51 4.65 30.40
N ASN A 151 -8.73 5.91 30.79
CA ASN A 151 -9.28 6.92 29.88
C ASN A 151 -8.32 7.22 28.73
N LEU A 152 -7.02 7.40 29.02
CA LEU A 152 -5.99 7.60 27.99
C LEU A 152 -5.91 6.41 27.01
N ILE A 153 -6.05 5.16 27.50
CA ILE A 153 -6.10 3.96 26.65
C ILE A 153 -7.31 4.00 25.71
N ASN A 154 -8.47 4.42 26.21
CA ASN A 154 -9.68 4.54 25.38
C ASN A 154 -9.53 5.65 24.32
N GLU A 155 -8.92 6.78 24.67
CA GLU A 155 -8.58 7.85 23.73
C GLU A 155 -7.59 7.37 22.67
N ALA A 156 -6.52 6.70 23.08
CA ALA A 156 -5.56 6.09 22.17
C ALA A 156 -6.24 5.11 21.21
N ALA A 157 -7.11 4.22 21.71
CA ALA A 157 -7.87 3.30 20.87
C ALA A 157 -8.72 4.05 19.83
N LYS A 158 -9.41 5.13 20.24
CA LYS A 158 -10.21 5.94 19.33
C LYS A 158 -9.34 6.52 18.20
N ILE A 159 -8.21 7.12 18.54
CA ILE A 159 -7.30 7.76 17.58
C ILE A 159 -6.68 6.73 16.62
N LEU A 160 -6.28 5.55 17.12
CA LEU A 160 -5.77 4.47 16.28
C LEU A 160 -6.84 3.97 15.29
N ASN A 161 -8.10 3.90 15.72
CA ASN A 161 -9.21 3.55 14.83
C ASN A 161 -9.52 4.68 13.82
N GLU A 162 -9.34 5.95 14.21
CA GLU A 162 -9.48 7.10 13.30
C GLU A 162 -8.48 7.04 12.13
N VAL A 163 -7.25 6.55 12.34
CA VAL A 163 -6.27 6.30 11.27
C VAL A 163 -6.87 5.36 10.20
N TYR A 164 -7.45 4.25 10.63
CA TYR A 164 -8.08 3.28 9.73
C TYR A 164 -9.31 3.84 9.02
N ASN A 165 -10.16 4.57 9.75
CA ASN A 165 -11.36 5.17 9.19
C ASN A 165 -11.01 6.24 8.13
N TYR A 166 -9.97 7.03 8.37
CA TYR A 166 -9.46 8.00 7.41
C TYR A 166 -9.08 7.32 6.09
N TYR A 167 -8.22 6.30 6.12
CA TYR A 167 -7.81 5.64 4.88
C TYR A 167 -8.94 4.88 4.19
N HIS A 168 -9.87 4.31 4.95
CA HIS A 168 -11.06 3.70 4.36
C HIS A 168 -11.93 4.73 3.62
N HIS A 169 -12.12 5.90 4.22
CA HIS A 169 -12.81 7.01 3.57
C HIS A 169 -12.06 7.47 2.30
N MET A 170 -10.75 7.71 2.41
CA MET A 170 -9.94 8.16 1.29
C MET A 170 -9.91 7.16 0.13
N ASP A 171 -9.77 5.86 0.41
CA ASP A 171 -9.82 4.80 -0.61
C ASP A 171 -11.14 4.83 -1.41
N ASN A 172 -12.26 5.12 -0.74
CA ASN A 172 -13.55 5.30 -1.41
C ASN A 172 -13.58 6.58 -2.26
N GLU A 173 -13.04 7.69 -1.76
CA GLU A 173 -13.04 8.98 -2.47
C GLU A 173 -12.20 8.99 -3.75
N ILE A 174 -11.10 8.24 -3.77
CA ILE A 174 -10.17 8.18 -4.90
C ILE A 174 -10.46 7.05 -5.89
N LYS A 175 -11.38 6.13 -5.56
CA LYS A 175 -11.68 4.94 -6.36
C LYS A 175 -11.94 5.24 -7.82
N GLU A 176 -12.78 6.23 -8.11
CA GLU A 176 -13.10 6.64 -9.48
C GLU A 176 -11.90 7.24 -10.22
N SER A 177 -11.03 7.97 -9.51
CA SER A 177 -9.83 8.56 -10.08
C SER A 177 -8.82 7.48 -10.47
N ASN A 178 -8.68 6.44 -9.66
CA ASN A 178 -7.85 5.27 -9.99
C ASN A 178 -8.37 4.54 -11.24
N VAL A 179 -9.70 4.39 -11.37
CA VAL A 179 -10.31 3.81 -12.59
C VAL A 179 -9.99 4.67 -13.82
N LYS A 180 -10.07 6.00 -13.71
CA LYS A 180 -9.72 6.93 -14.80
C LYS A 180 -8.24 6.82 -15.19
N ILE A 181 -7.33 6.77 -14.22
CA ILE A 181 -5.89 6.59 -14.48
C ILE A 181 -5.64 5.29 -15.25
N ALA A 182 -6.21 4.17 -14.80
CA ALA A 182 -6.07 2.87 -15.47
C ALA A 182 -6.60 2.90 -16.91
N TYR A 183 -7.77 3.52 -17.12
CA TYR A 183 -8.33 3.70 -18.46
C TYR A 183 -7.42 4.53 -19.38
N ILE A 184 -6.88 5.65 -18.88
CA ILE A 184 -5.97 6.50 -19.66
C ILE A 184 -4.68 5.75 -19.99
N GLU A 185 -4.14 4.99 -19.03
CA GLU A 185 -2.95 4.16 -19.26
C GLU A 185 -3.16 3.15 -20.38
N GLU A 186 -4.29 2.43 -20.36
CA GLU A 186 -4.68 1.49 -21.42
C GLU A 186 -4.76 2.19 -22.79
N LYS A 187 -5.42 3.34 -22.86
CA LYS A 187 -5.55 4.10 -24.12
C LYS A 187 -4.23 4.64 -24.66
N LEU A 188 -3.34 5.10 -23.78
CA LEU A 188 -2.01 5.54 -24.19
C LEU A 188 -1.17 4.35 -24.69
N ASN A 189 -1.22 3.21 -24.01
CA ASN A 189 -0.49 2.01 -24.46
C ASN A 189 -0.99 1.53 -25.83
N ALA A 190 -2.30 1.50 -26.07
CA ALA A 190 -2.86 1.13 -27.37
C ALA A 190 -2.45 2.10 -28.49
N ARG A 191 -2.35 3.40 -28.21
CA ARG A 191 -1.84 4.39 -29.17
C ARG A 191 -0.39 4.12 -29.54
N PHE A 192 0.45 3.78 -28.56
CA PHE A 192 1.86 3.44 -28.78
C PHE A 192 2.02 2.19 -29.64
N GLU A 193 1.25 1.14 -29.36
CA GLU A 193 1.26 -0.10 -30.15
C GLU A 193 0.81 0.16 -31.60
N GLY A 194 -0.23 0.97 -31.79
CA GLY A 194 -0.68 1.39 -33.12
C GLY A 194 0.37 2.21 -33.87
N GLU A 195 1.04 3.16 -33.21
CA GLU A 195 2.12 3.96 -33.83
C GLU A 195 3.33 3.08 -34.22
N ILE A 196 3.68 2.06 -33.42
CA ILE A 196 4.71 1.07 -33.77
C ILE A 196 4.29 0.23 -34.97
N GLU A 197 3.03 -0.24 -35.02
CA GLU A 197 2.53 -1.07 -36.12
C GLU A 197 2.55 -0.31 -37.45
N HIS A 198 2.23 0.99 -37.44
CA HIS A 198 2.28 1.84 -38.63
C HIS A 198 3.72 2.17 -39.09
N GLN A 199 4.71 2.07 -38.20
CA GLN A 199 6.14 2.24 -38.52
C GLN A 199 6.84 0.95 -38.95
N ARG A 200 6.18 -0.21 -38.84
CA ARG A 200 6.76 -1.46 -39.37
C ARG A 200 6.73 -1.40 -40.90
N PRO A 201 7.88 -1.53 -41.58
CA PRO A 201 7.89 -1.53 -43.02
C PRO A 201 7.04 -2.70 -43.51
N ARG A 202 6.11 -2.44 -44.45
CA ARG A 202 5.34 -3.51 -45.07
C ARG A 202 6.25 -4.27 -46.00
N CYS A 203 6.71 -5.43 -45.56
CA CYS A 203 7.53 -6.30 -46.38
C CYS A 203 6.61 -7.30 -47.09
N PHE A 204 6.67 -7.31 -48.42
CA PHE A 204 5.96 -8.30 -49.24
C PHE A 204 6.94 -9.25 -49.91
N TRP A 205 6.54 -10.51 -50.04
CA TRP A 205 7.30 -11.52 -50.78
C TRP A 205 7.02 -11.32 -52.27
N GLN A 206 8.03 -10.85 -53.02
CA GLN A 206 7.92 -10.73 -54.47
C GLN A 206 8.64 -11.90 -55.15
N GLU A 207 7.90 -12.69 -55.92
CA GLU A 207 8.42 -13.84 -56.65
C GLU A 207 9.13 -13.33 -57.92
N ARG A 208 10.47 -13.36 -57.96
CA ARG A 208 11.21 -13.01 -59.18
C ARG A 208 11.29 -14.22 -60.11
N ARG A 209 10.75 -14.09 -61.32
CA ARG A 209 11.19 -14.91 -62.47
C ARG A 209 12.43 -14.24 -63.04
N PHE A 210 13.59 -14.88 -62.87
CA PHE A 210 14.79 -14.45 -63.59
C PHE A 210 14.60 -14.72 -65.09
N PRO A 211 14.84 -13.74 -65.98
CA PRO A 211 15.02 -14.04 -67.39
C PRO A 211 16.35 -14.80 -67.54
N PHE A 212 16.26 -16.01 -68.11
CA PHE A 212 17.38 -16.83 -68.53
C PHE A 212 18.35 -16.00 -69.37
N LEU A 213 19.50 -15.63 -68.81
CA LEU A 213 20.64 -15.10 -69.55
C LEU A 213 21.93 -15.19 -68.72
N VAL A 214 22.26 -16.40 -68.25
CA VAL A 214 23.65 -16.88 -68.12
C VAL A 214 23.60 -18.40 -68.31
N HIS A 215 23.54 -18.81 -69.57
CA HIS A 215 23.97 -20.14 -69.99
C HIS A 215 25.50 -20.09 -70.01
N GLU A 216 26.18 -21.17 -69.61
CA GLU A 216 27.64 -21.29 -69.41
C GLU A 216 28.17 -20.76 -68.07
N MET A 217 28.18 -21.62 -67.04
CA MET A 217 29.37 -21.90 -66.20
C MET A 217 29.11 -22.75 -64.95
N LEU A 218 27.92 -23.32 -64.73
CA LEU A 218 27.69 -24.23 -63.59
C LEU A 218 26.84 -25.44 -63.99
N GLU A 219 27.37 -26.29 -64.86
CA GLU A 219 26.72 -27.53 -65.28
C GLU A 219 27.22 -28.77 -64.50
N GLN A 220 27.64 -28.63 -63.23
CA GLN A 220 28.15 -29.79 -62.50
C GLN A 220 27.71 -30.04 -61.06
N ILE A 221 26.91 -29.19 -60.41
CA ILE A 221 26.39 -29.57 -59.08
C ILE A 221 24.99 -28.99 -58.89
N PHE A 222 24.03 -29.86 -58.53
CA PHE A 222 22.60 -29.64 -58.24
C PHE A 222 21.60 -29.90 -59.38
N GLU A 223 21.39 -31.18 -59.64
CA GLU A 223 20.06 -31.70 -59.92
C GLU A 223 19.10 -31.39 -58.77
N GLN A 224 17.88 -30.98 -59.13
CA GLN A 224 16.67 -30.92 -58.30
C GLN A 224 16.69 -29.97 -57.10
N GLN A 225 16.37 -28.70 -57.36
CA GLN A 225 15.23 -28.02 -56.75
C GLN A 225 15.06 -26.67 -57.46
N ALA A 226 13.89 -26.44 -58.06
CA ALA A 226 13.48 -25.08 -58.42
C ALA A 226 13.22 -24.30 -57.12
N THR A 227 14.27 -23.81 -56.47
CA THR A 227 14.19 -22.91 -55.34
C THR A 227 13.67 -21.57 -55.84
N LYS A 228 12.37 -21.34 -55.65
CA LYS A 228 11.78 -20.01 -55.76
C LYS A 228 12.57 -19.09 -54.82
N SER A 229 13.39 -18.23 -55.40
CA SER A 229 14.14 -17.24 -54.66
C SER A 229 13.22 -16.06 -54.37
N TYR A 230 12.84 -15.89 -53.11
CA TYR A 230 12.02 -14.76 -52.69
C TYR A 230 12.91 -13.64 -52.17
N LEU A 231 12.67 -12.42 -52.66
CA LEU A 231 13.34 -11.22 -52.14
C LEU A 231 12.37 -10.51 -51.20
N ILE A 232 12.82 -10.21 -49.98
CA ILE A 232 12.05 -9.39 -49.05
C ILE A 232 12.23 -7.94 -49.48
N VAL A 233 11.17 -7.32 -49.99
CA VAL A 233 11.16 -5.89 -50.33
C VAL A 233 10.35 -5.17 -49.26
N CYS A 234 11.02 -4.33 -48.48
CA CYS A 234 10.43 -3.55 -47.40
C CYS A 234 10.35 -2.09 -47.83
N TRP A 235 9.17 -1.47 -47.68
CA TRP A 235 8.96 -0.04 -47.95
C TRP A 235 8.66 0.69 -46.62
N SER A 236 9.25 1.87 -46.46
CA SER A 236 9.02 2.81 -45.35
C SER A 236 7.88 3.77 -45.65
#